data_AF-A0A933RW86-F1
#
_entry.id   AF-A0A933RW86-F1
#
_cell.length_a   1.000
_cell.length_b   1.000
_cell.length_c   1.000
_cell.angle_alpha   90.00
_cell.angle_beta   90.00
_cell.angle_gamma   90.00
#
_symmetry.space_group_name_H-M   'P 1'
#
loop_
_entity.id
_entity.type
_entity.pdbx_description
1 polymer ?
#
loop_
_entity_poly.entity_id
_entity_poly.type
_entity_poly.pdbx_seq_one_letter_code
_entity_poly.pdbx_strand_id
1 'polypeptide(L)'
;MAPRVRTTSRLLEIVEAAIRVFGRKGYALTQMDDIAEAANVSKGTLYNYFNSKAHLFAYVLENGMPDEDAPMSLPEMSVIKSDKELLKQLRDKLKKESRLGNVNRFLKRKPDEIDLENELYEILSEWWDLLERNRVQIIVLKRSATEFP
;
A
#
# COMPACT_ATOMS: atom_id res chain seq x y z
N MET A 1 20.76 26.34 9.61
CA MET A 1 20.17 25.13 10.23
C MET A 1 18.92 24.76 9.43
N ALA A 2 18.94 23.70 8.63
CA ALA A 2 17.84 23.35 7.74
C ALA A 2 16.83 22.41 8.45
N PRO A 3 15.51 22.62 8.31
CA PRO A 3 14.52 21.82 9.01
C PRO A 3 14.25 20.51 8.24
N ARG A 4 14.99 19.44 8.53
CA ARG A 4 14.76 18.11 7.91
C ARG A 4 13.71 17.24 8.64
N VAL A 5 13.27 17.62 9.85
CA VAL A 5 12.47 16.74 10.72
C VAL A 5 10.95 16.93 10.57
N ARG A 6 10.47 18.13 10.18
CA ARG A 6 9.01 18.43 10.16
C ARG A 6 8.25 17.78 9.00
N THR A 7 8.86 17.65 7.83
CA THR A 7 8.18 17.21 6.60
C THR A 7 7.85 15.71 6.66
N THR A 8 8.76 14.89 7.15
CA THR A 8 8.57 13.43 7.28
C THR A 8 7.49 13.09 8.30
N SER A 9 7.43 13.82 9.42
CA SER A 9 6.39 13.63 10.45
C SER A 9 4.99 13.93 9.91
N ARG A 10 4.82 14.99 9.12
CA ARG A 10 3.51 15.34 8.55
C ARG A 10 3.07 14.36 7.48
N LEU A 11 4.01 13.88 6.66
CA LEU A 11 3.72 12.82 5.69
C LEU A 11 3.21 11.56 6.40
N LEU A 12 3.80 11.19 7.54
CA LEU A 12 3.39 10.02 8.33
C LEU A 12 1.95 10.14 8.80
N GLU A 13 1.63 11.26 9.43
CA GLU A 13 0.28 11.56 9.92
C GLU A 13 -0.77 11.47 8.80
N ILE A 14 -0.44 12.00 7.62
CA ILE A 14 -1.30 11.94 6.43
C ILE A 14 -1.50 10.51 5.95
N VAL A 15 -0.41 9.74 5.82
CA VAL A 15 -0.46 8.35 5.32
C VAL A 15 -1.23 7.46 6.28
N GLU A 16 -1.00 7.57 7.59
CA GLU A 16 -1.75 6.83 8.60
C GLU A 16 -3.24 7.18 8.60
N ALA A 17 -3.57 8.48 8.48
CA ALA A 17 -4.96 8.91 8.36
C ALA A 17 -5.60 8.34 7.09
N ALA A 18 -4.90 8.39 5.97
CA ALA A 18 -5.36 7.85 4.70
C ALA A 18 -5.64 6.34 4.80
N ILE A 19 -4.72 5.57 5.38
CA ILE A 19 -4.90 4.14 5.66
C ILE A 19 -6.19 3.90 6.44
N ARG A 20 -6.39 4.63 7.55
CA ARG A 20 -7.59 4.48 8.40
C ARG A 20 -8.87 4.83 7.64
N VAL A 21 -8.87 5.93 6.91
CA VAL A 21 -10.06 6.42 6.21
C VAL A 21 -10.40 5.51 5.04
N PHE A 22 -9.44 5.16 4.18
CA PHE A 22 -9.66 4.20 3.08
C PHE A 22 -10.09 2.82 3.60
N GLY A 23 -9.45 2.32 4.67
CA GLY A 23 -9.80 1.04 5.28
C GLY A 23 -11.21 1.01 5.88
N ARG A 24 -11.77 2.15 6.28
CA ARG A 24 -13.15 2.25 6.82
C ARG A 24 -14.17 2.52 5.72
N LYS A 25 -13.94 3.53 4.89
CA LYS A 25 -14.91 4.06 3.92
C LYS A 25 -14.80 3.40 2.55
N GLY A 26 -13.68 2.78 2.20
CA GLY A 26 -13.36 2.42 0.82
C GLY A 26 -12.84 3.62 0.02
N TYR A 27 -12.28 3.36 -1.15
CA TYR A 27 -11.71 4.39 -2.04
C TYR A 27 -12.78 5.35 -2.56
N ALA A 28 -13.91 4.85 -3.06
CA ALA A 28 -14.95 5.64 -3.73
C ALA A 28 -15.57 6.68 -2.79
N LEU A 29 -15.92 6.27 -1.57
CA LEU A 29 -16.56 7.13 -0.57
C LEU A 29 -15.61 8.03 0.19
N THR A 30 -14.30 7.76 0.15
CA THR A 30 -13.30 8.63 0.79
C THR A 30 -13.16 9.94 0.01
N GLN A 31 -13.14 11.07 0.74
CA GLN A 31 -12.79 12.38 0.20
C GLN A 31 -11.45 12.87 0.76
N MET A 32 -10.79 13.80 0.06
CA MET A 32 -9.55 14.41 0.56
C MET A 32 -9.77 15.18 1.86
N ASP A 33 -10.96 15.75 2.06
CA ASP A 33 -11.32 16.45 3.30
C ASP A 33 -11.40 15.50 4.51
N ASP A 34 -11.94 14.29 4.32
CA ASP A 34 -11.97 13.26 5.37
C ASP A 34 -10.56 12.94 5.88
N ILE A 35 -9.59 12.87 4.97
CA ILE A 35 -8.20 12.54 5.29
C ILE A 35 -7.51 13.72 5.96
N ALA A 36 -7.72 14.94 5.45
CA ALA A 36 -7.16 16.15 6.05
C ALA A 36 -7.64 16.33 7.50
N GLU A 37 -8.94 16.12 7.74
CA GLU A 37 -9.53 16.12 9.08
C GLU A 37 -8.93 15.03 9.96
N ALA A 38 -8.88 13.78 9.47
CA ALA A 38 -8.35 12.65 10.22
C ALA A 38 -6.84 12.74 10.52
N ALA A 39 -6.08 13.50 9.72
CA ALA A 39 -4.66 13.80 9.93
C ALA A 39 -4.42 15.08 10.73
N ASN A 40 -5.47 15.85 11.06
CA ASN A 40 -5.37 17.16 11.69
C ASN A 40 -4.45 18.13 10.91
N VAL A 41 -4.60 18.15 9.59
CA VAL A 41 -3.87 19.07 8.69
C VAL A 41 -4.86 19.86 7.84
N SER A 42 -4.41 21.00 7.30
CA SER A 42 -5.24 21.73 6.34
C SER A 42 -5.33 20.96 5.01
N LYS A 43 -6.44 21.13 4.29
CA LYS A 43 -6.59 20.60 2.92
C LYS A 43 -5.44 21.05 2.00
N GLY A 44 -5.00 22.31 2.11
CA GLY A 44 -3.86 22.83 1.36
C GLY A 44 -2.54 22.13 1.71
N THR A 45 -2.32 21.82 3.00
CA THR A 45 -1.17 21.02 3.44
C THR A 45 -1.19 19.64 2.82
N LEU A 46 -2.35 18.97 2.80
CA LEU A 46 -2.50 17.67 2.15
C LEU A 46 -2.17 17.73 0.66
N TYR A 47 -2.69 18.74 -0.06
CA TYR A 47 -2.41 18.93 -1.48
C TYR A 47 -0.96 19.29 -1.81
N ASN A 48 -0.18 19.81 -0.85
CA ASN A 48 1.25 20.00 -1.04
C ASN A 48 2.02 18.67 -1.15
N TYR A 49 1.46 17.58 -0.61
CA TYR A 49 2.03 16.23 -0.73
C TYR A 49 1.36 15.43 -1.84
N PHE A 50 0.04 15.53 -1.95
CA PHE A 50 -0.75 14.68 -2.84
C PHE A 50 -1.73 15.48 -3.69
N ASN A 51 -1.43 15.58 -4.98
CA ASN A 51 -2.26 16.29 -5.96
C ASN A 51 -3.68 15.71 -6.14
N SER A 52 -3.91 14.45 -5.75
CA SER A 52 -5.22 13.81 -5.87
C SER A 52 -5.42 12.65 -4.89
N LYS A 53 -6.67 12.23 -4.74
CA LYS A 53 -7.03 11.03 -3.97
C LYS A 53 -6.38 9.77 -4.54
N ALA A 54 -6.31 9.65 -5.88
CA ALA A 54 -5.67 8.52 -6.53
C ALA A 54 -4.16 8.49 -6.27
N HIS A 55 -3.50 9.65 -6.27
CA HIS A 55 -2.08 9.75 -5.95
C HIS A 55 -1.78 9.27 -4.52
N LEU A 56 -2.54 9.76 -3.54
CA LEU A 56 -2.41 9.32 -2.15
C LEU A 56 -2.74 7.83 -1.98
N PHE A 57 -3.80 7.34 -2.61
CA PHE A 57 -4.17 5.93 -2.56
C PHE A 57 -3.08 5.03 -3.13
N ALA A 58 -2.49 5.40 -4.27
CA ALA A 58 -1.38 4.66 -4.86
C ALA A 58 -0.17 4.63 -3.94
N TYR A 59 0.19 5.78 -3.36
CA TYR A 59 1.29 5.87 -2.41
C TYR A 59 1.10 4.95 -1.19
N VAL A 60 -0.12 4.93 -0.61
CA VAL A 60 -0.47 4.04 0.50
C VAL A 60 -0.33 2.56 0.13
N LEU A 61 -0.72 2.18 -1.09
CA LEU A 61 -0.61 0.80 -1.53
C LEU A 61 0.84 0.38 -1.83
N GLU A 62 1.68 1.30 -2.30
CA GLU A 62 3.08 1.01 -2.60
C GLU A 62 3.98 1.02 -1.36
N ASN A 63 3.71 1.91 -0.40
CA ASN A 63 4.57 2.11 0.76
C ASN A 63 4.02 1.49 2.05
N GLY A 64 2.72 1.14 2.07
CA GLY A 64 2.09 0.54 3.25
C GLY A 64 2.11 1.45 4.47
N MET A 65 2.12 0.82 5.64
CA MET A 65 2.41 1.51 6.89
C MET A 65 3.94 1.61 7.01
N PRO A 66 4.50 2.82 7.10
CA PRO A 66 5.95 2.99 7.25
C PRO A 66 6.41 2.39 8.56
N ASP A 67 7.52 1.66 8.56
CA ASP A 67 8.24 1.36 9.80
C ASP A 67 8.68 2.68 10.44
N GLU A 68 8.54 2.83 11.76
CA GLU A 68 8.84 4.09 12.48
C GLU A 68 10.27 4.61 12.21
N ASP A 69 11.20 3.69 11.91
CA ASP A 69 12.61 3.97 11.65
C ASP A 69 12.99 4.06 10.16
N ALA A 70 12.08 3.72 9.24
CA ALA A 70 12.36 3.76 7.82
C ALA A 70 12.10 5.17 7.25
N PRO A 71 13.08 5.78 6.55
CA PRO A 71 12.86 7.07 5.93
C PRO A 71 11.81 6.96 4.83
N MET A 72 10.63 7.50 5.08
CA MET A 72 9.64 7.67 4.01
C MET A 72 10.20 8.55 2.90
N SER A 73 10.09 8.06 1.68
CA SER A 73 10.35 8.85 0.51
C SER A 73 9.18 9.82 0.30
N LEU A 74 9.49 11.09 0.08
CA LEU A 74 8.46 12.05 -0.32
C LEU A 74 7.79 11.53 -1.60
N PRO A 75 6.46 11.63 -1.72
CA PRO A 75 5.79 11.23 -2.94
C PRO A 75 6.37 12.04 -4.10
N GLU A 76 6.86 11.34 -5.13
CA GLU A 76 7.24 12.02 -6.36
C GLU A 76 5.98 12.65 -6.94
N MET A 77 6.05 13.97 -7.13
CA MET A 77 4.98 14.74 -7.72
C MET A 77 4.95 14.45 -9.23
N SER A 78 4.43 13.27 -9.58
CA SER A 78 4.43 12.78 -10.95
C SER A 78 3.43 13.59 -11.78
N VAL A 79 3.77 13.77 -13.06
CA VAL A 79 2.85 14.26 -14.10
C VAL A 79 1.85 13.14 -14.39
N ILE A 80 0.97 12.87 -13.44
CA ILE A 80 -0.08 11.86 -13.57
C ILE A 80 -1.03 12.34 -14.66
N LYS A 81 -1.09 11.64 -15.79
CA LYS A 81 -1.97 12.00 -16.92
C LYS A 81 -3.45 12.00 -16.53
N SER A 82 -3.85 11.11 -15.62
CA SER A 82 -5.15 11.13 -14.92
C SER A 82 -5.18 10.13 -13.76
N ASP A 83 -6.02 10.41 -12.76
CA ASP A 83 -6.28 9.51 -11.61
C ASP A 83 -6.68 8.08 -12.04
N LYS A 84 -7.48 7.96 -13.10
CA LYS A 84 -7.96 6.67 -13.61
C LYS A 84 -6.82 5.81 -14.16
N GLU A 85 -5.87 6.43 -14.86
CA GLU A 85 -4.73 5.72 -15.43
C GLU A 85 -3.75 5.25 -14.36
N LEU A 86 -3.52 6.06 -13.32
CA LEU A 86 -2.68 5.65 -12.17
C LEU A 86 -3.24 4.40 -11.48
N LEU A 87 -4.53 4.39 -11.19
CA LEU A 87 -5.18 3.23 -10.56
C LEU A 87 -5.15 1.99 -11.45
N LYS A 88 -5.26 2.16 -12.77
CA LYS A 88 -5.12 1.07 -13.74
C LYS A 88 -3.70 0.51 -13.73
N GLN A 89 -2.69 1.36 -13.76
CA GLN A 89 -1.28 0.94 -13.71
C GLN A 89 -0.95 0.20 -12.41
N LEU A 90 -1.42 0.72 -11.27
CA LEU A 90 -1.25 0.09 -9.98
C LEU A 90 -1.93 -1.29 -9.93
N ARG A 91 -3.16 -1.38 -10.46
CA ARG A 91 -3.88 -2.66 -10.60
C ARG A 91 -3.06 -3.67 -11.41
N ASP A 92 -2.53 -3.25 -12.56
CA ASP A 92 -1.76 -4.13 -13.44
C ASP A 92 -0.43 -4.56 -12.79
N LYS A 93 0.19 -3.67 -12.01
CA LYS A 93 1.38 -3.97 -11.20
C LYS A 93 1.09 -5.01 -10.12
N LEU A 94 0.05 -4.81 -9.30
CA LEU A 94 -0.36 -5.73 -8.24
C LEU A 94 -0.70 -7.13 -8.78
N LYS A 95 -1.33 -7.22 -9.96
CA LYS A 95 -1.61 -8.51 -10.62
C LYS A 95 -0.34 -9.25 -11.04
N LYS A 96 0.68 -8.54 -11.51
CA LYS A 96 1.96 -9.13 -11.95
C LYS A 96 2.86 -9.54 -10.78
N GLU A 97 2.78 -8.83 -9.66
CA GLU A 97 3.62 -9.04 -8.48
C GLU A 97 3.06 -10.08 -7.50
N SER A 98 1.97 -10.80 -7.84
CA SER A 98 1.47 -11.92 -7.02
C SER A 98 2.50 -13.06 -6.97
N ARG A 99 3.40 -12.99 -5.98
CA ARG A 99 4.49 -13.94 -5.75
C ARG A 99 3.96 -15.13 -4.96
N LEU A 100 3.84 -16.26 -5.64
CA LEU A 100 3.68 -17.58 -5.04
C LEU A 100 4.95 -18.40 -5.34
N GLY A 101 6.10 -17.89 -4.91
CA GLY A 101 7.42 -18.39 -5.33
C GLY A 101 7.67 -19.82 -4.88
N ASN A 102 7.44 -20.11 -3.59
CA ASN A 102 7.64 -21.44 -3.02
C ASN A 102 6.58 -22.41 -3.53
N VAL A 103 5.33 -21.97 -3.71
CA VAL A 103 4.27 -22.80 -4.30
C VAL A 103 4.59 -23.17 -5.75
N ASN A 104 4.99 -22.20 -6.58
CA ASN A 104 5.35 -22.46 -7.98
C ASN A 104 6.57 -23.38 -8.11
N ARG A 105 7.49 -23.32 -7.15
CA ARG A 105 8.65 -24.21 -7.05
C ARG A 105 8.22 -25.62 -6.65
N PHE A 106 7.41 -25.73 -5.59
CA PHE A 106 6.86 -26.99 -5.07
C PHE A 106 6.08 -27.74 -6.16
N LEU A 107 5.18 -27.07 -6.88
CA LEU A 107 4.37 -27.65 -7.95
C LEU A 107 5.18 -28.23 -9.13
N LYS A 108 6.48 -27.91 -9.25
CA LYS A 108 7.36 -28.39 -10.33
C LYS A 108 8.22 -29.58 -9.93
N ARG A 109 8.25 -29.98 -8.65
CA ARG A 109 9.08 -31.08 -8.16
C ARG A 109 8.38 -32.43 -8.26
N LYS A 110 9.16 -33.50 -8.39
CA LYS A 110 8.62 -34.87 -8.35
C LYS A 110 8.33 -35.29 -6.91
N PRO A 111 7.22 -36.00 -6.62
CA PRO A 111 6.77 -36.30 -5.26
C PRO A 111 7.78 -37.07 -4.38
N ASP A 112 8.62 -37.90 -4.99
CA ASP A 112 9.60 -38.77 -4.35
C ASP A 112 10.88 -38.05 -3.87
N GLU A 113 11.04 -36.77 -4.22
CA GLU A 113 12.18 -35.92 -3.85
C GLU A 113 11.80 -34.83 -2.83
N ILE A 114 10.58 -34.88 -2.28
CA ILE A 114 9.99 -33.80 -1.48
C ILE A 114 10.02 -34.14 0.00
N ASP A 115 10.78 -33.37 0.77
CA ASP A 115 10.54 -33.21 2.20
C ASP A 115 9.31 -32.31 2.40
N LEU A 116 8.16 -32.95 2.59
CA LEU A 116 6.88 -32.24 2.66
C LEU A 116 6.79 -31.31 3.88
N GLU A 117 7.43 -31.66 5.00
CA GLU A 117 7.39 -30.88 6.22
C GLU A 117 8.18 -29.58 6.06
N ASN A 118 9.41 -29.68 5.54
CA ASN A 118 10.23 -28.50 5.27
C ASN A 118 9.61 -27.61 4.17
N GLU A 119 9.08 -28.19 3.09
CA GLU A 119 8.41 -27.43 2.03
C GLU A 119 7.16 -26.71 2.53
N LEU A 120 6.34 -27.37 3.34
CA LEU A 120 5.17 -26.75 3.93
C LEU A 120 5.57 -25.60 4.85
N TYR A 121 6.63 -25.77 5.66
CA TYR A 121 7.17 -24.69 6.49
C TYR A 121 7.65 -23.51 5.65
N GLU A 122 8.41 -23.74 4.57
CA GLU A 122 8.89 -22.68 3.67
C GLU A 122 7.73 -21.93 3.00
N ILE A 123 6.69 -22.64 2.54
CA ILE A 123 5.49 -22.03 1.94
C ILE A 123 4.74 -21.20 2.97
N LEU A 124 4.46 -21.76 4.15
CA LEU A 124 3.73 -21.08 5.21
C LEU A 124 4.50 -19.87 5.73
N SER A 125 5.83 -19.96 5.83
CA SER A 125 6.68 -18.84 6.24
C SER A 125 6.68 -17.72 5.20
N GLU A 126 6.82 -18.03 3.90
CA GLU A 126 6.71 -17.03 2.83
C GLU A 126 5.34 -16.34 2.86
N TRP A 127 4.27 -17.12 3.06
CA TRP A 127 2.91 -16.59 3.11
C TRP A 127 2.67 -15.74 4.35
N TRP A 128 3.15 -16.17 5.51
CA TRP A 128 3.08 -15.41 6.75
C TRP A 128 3.80 -14.07 6.59
N ASP A 129 5.04 -14.07 6.11
CA ASP A 129 5.81 -12.86 5.86
C ASP A 129 5.11 -11.93 4.87
N LEU A 130 4.54 -12.48 3.80
CA LEU A 130 3.78 -11.71 2.82
C LEU A 130 2.53 -11.09 3.44
N LEU A 131 1.78 -11.84 4.23
CA LEU A 131 0.57 -11.36 4.90
C LEU A 131 0.89 -10.31 5.97
N GLU A 132 1.93 -10.54 6.77
CA GLU A 132 2.38 -9.62 7.83
C GLU A 132 2.79 -8.28 7.22
N ARG A 133 3.68 -8.30 6.20
CA ARG A 133 4.20 -7.10 5.52
C ARG A 133 3.14 -6.32 4.76
N ASN A 134 2.09 -6.99 4.26
CA ASN A 134 1.08 -6.36 3.40
C ASN A 134 -0.29 -6.24 4.07
N ARG A 135 -0.41 -6.52 5.38
CA ARG A 135 -1.70 -6.61 6.08
C ARG A 135 -2.55 -5.34 5.89
N VAL A 136 -1.91 -4.18 5.99
CA VAL A 136 -2.58 -2.89 5.89
C VAL A 136 -3.10 -2.66 4.47
N GLN A 137 -2.26 -2.91 3.47
CA GLN A 137 -2.61 -2.82 2.05
C GLN A 137 -3.75 -3.79 1.72
N ILE A 138 -3.71 -5.01 2.26
CA ILE A 138 -4.78 -6.01 2.10
C ILE A 138 -6.11 -5.51 2.67
N ILE A 139 -6.11 -4.86 3.84
CA ILE A 139 -7.34 -4.29 4.43
C ILE A 139 -7.88 -3.15 3.56
N VAL A 140 -7.02 -2.21 3.17
CA VAL A 140 -7.38 -1.07 2.31
C VAL A 140 -7.91 -1.56 0.97
N LEU A 141 -7.22 -2.52 0.34
CA LEU A 141 -7.64 -3.15 -0.90
C LEU A 141 -8.94 -3.91 -0.74
N LYS A 142 -9.09 -4.77 0.28
CA LYS A 142 -10.34 -5.53 0.49
C LYS A 142 -11.54 -4.62 0.63
N ARG A 143 -11.38 -3.49 1.33
CA ARG A 143 -12.47 -2.51 1.49
C ARG A 143 -12.80 -1.79 0.18
N SER A 144 -11.77 -1.49 -0.61
CA SER A 144 -11.91 -0.73 -1.86
C SER A 144 -12.20 -1.64 -3.07
N ALA A 145 -11.96 -2.95 -2.96
CA ALA A 145 -12.02 -3.94 -4.05
C ALA A 145 -13.39 -3.97 -4.75
N THR A 146 -14.47 -3.80 -3.99
CA THR A 146 -15.86 -3.81 -4.50
C THR A 146 -16.21 -2.56 -5.32
N GLU A 147 -15.37 -1.53 -5.25
CA GLU A 147 -15.57 -0.26 -5.94
C GLU A 147 -14.76 -0.18 -7.24
N PHE A 148 -13.92 -1.18 -7.48
CA PHE A 148 -13.22 -1.37 -8.73
C PHE A 148 -14.05 -2.29 -9.64
N PRO A 149 -14.30 -1.90 -10.91
CA PRO A 149 -14.89 -2.80 -11.89
C PRO A 149 -13.94 -3.93 -12.25
#